data_AF-A0A7C3H2V7-F1
#
_entry.id   AF-A0A7C3H2V7-F1
#
_cell.length_a   1.000
_cell.length_b   1.000
_cell.length_c   1.000
_cell.angle_alpha   90.00
_cell.angle_beta   90.00
_cell.angle_gamma   90.00
#
_symmetry.space_group_name_H-M   'P 1'
#
loop_
_entity.id
_entity.type
_entity.pdbx_description
1 polymer ?
#
loop_
_entity_poly.entity_id
_entity_poly.type
_entity_poly.pdbx_seq_one_letter_code
_entity_poly.pdbx_strand_id
1 'polypeptide(L)'
;TAIDYFVGLLGQELFNPIDVAGWDGDRSWIQNVTLTGRWQFMEFYIFYLYENNPQELVNLAKTLTNDSNDPIFISQIIVDQFIPKGLQTSEAYERAAVIFKWEVPQNYYDSGDWNLNWEYVEAQVALLLRHISRQPDFQLN
;
A
#
# COMPACT_ATOMS: atom_id res chain seq x y z
N THR A 1 -16.08 -16.60 -2.52
CA THR A 1 -14.75 -16.47 -3.19
C THR A 1 -13.65 -16.40 -2.14
N ALA A 2 -12.36 -16.53 -2.49
CA ALA A 2 -11.25 -16.48 -1.49
C ALA A 2 -11.32 -15.23 -0.60
N ILE A 3 -11.79 -14.11 -1.16
CA ILE A 3 -12.06 -12.85 -0.45
C ILE A 3 -13.06 -13.06 0.71
N ASP A 4 -14.20 -13.72 0.49
CA ASP A 4 -15.21 -13.95 1.54
C ASP A 4 -14.67 -14.80 2.70
N TYR A 5 -13.79 -15.77 2.39
CA TYR A 5 -13.15 -16.62 3.39
C TYR A 5 -12.18 -15.84 4.29
N PHE A 6 -11.36 -14.96 3.70
CA PHE A 6 -10.46 -14.10 4.47
C PHE A 6 -11.19 -13.02 5.25
N VAL A 7 -12.25 -12.45 4.67
CA VAL A 7 -13.12 -11.45 5.31
C VAL A 7 -13.73 -12.06 6.59
N GLY A 8 -14.26 -13.29 6.52
CA GLY A 8 -14.73 -14.04 7.69
C GLY A 8 -13.65 -14.34 8.75
N LEU A 9 -12.44 -14.73 8.34
CA LEU A 9 -11.30 -14.93 9.25
C LEU A 9 -10.84 -13.65 9.95
N LEU A 10 -11.03 -12.50 9.30
CA LEU A 10 -10.70 -11.17 9.83
C LEU A 10 -11.84 -10.56 10.66
N GLY A 11 -12.91 -11.32 10.92
CA GLY A 11 -14.04 -10.90 11.75
C GLY A 11 -14.98 -9.90 11.07
N GLN A 12 -14.93 -9.79 9.75
CA GLN A 12 -15.87 -8.99 8.97
C GLN A 12 -16.72 -9.97 8.16
N GLU A 13 -18.02 -10.06 8.43
CA GLU A 13 -18.92 -10.87 7.60
C GLU A 13 -19.68 -9.95 6.65
N LEU A 14 -19.72 -10.31 5.36
CA LEU A 14 -20.50 -9.56 4.37
C LEU A 14 -21.98 -9.59 4.80
N PHE A 15 -22.58 -8.41 4.99
CA PHE A 15 -23.97 -8.19 5.46
C PHE A 15 -24.27 -8.44 6.95
N ASN A 16 -23.26 -8.65 7.79
CA ASN A 16 -23.43 -8.69 9.24
C ASN A 16 -22.53 -7.63 9.89
N PRO A 17 -22.93 -6.34 9.85
CA PRO A 17 -22.17 -5.31 10.54
C PRO A 17 -22.16 -5.63 12.03
N ILE A 18 -20.97 -5.59 12.62
CA ILE A 18 -20.78 -5.72 14.07
C ILE A 18 -21.66 -4.69 14.77
N ASP A 19 -22.53 -5.14 15.67
CA ASP A 19 -23.44 -4.25 16.41
C ASP A 19 -22.64 -3.30 17.31
N VAL A 20 -22.85 -1.99 17.11
CA VAL A 20 -22.19 -0.90 17.84
C VAL A 20 -22.99 -0.41 19.05
N ALA A 21 -24.17 -0.98 19.33
CA ALA A 21 -25.11 -0.48 20.35
C ALA A 21 -24.81 -0.89 21.80
N GLY A 22 -23.75 -1.67 22.06
CA GLY A 22 -23.41 -2.18 23.40
C GLY A 22 -21.91 -2.24 23.71
N TRP A 23 -21.12 -1.34 23.12
CA TRP A 23 -19.66 -1.40 23.13
C TRP A 23 -19.06 -0.75 24.39
N ASP A 24 -18.59 -1.57 25.33
CA ASP A 24 -17.75 -1.13 26.44
C ASP A 24 -16.28 -1.11 25.97
N GLY A 25 -15.85 -0.01 25.37
CA GLY A 25 -14.44 0.43 25.26
C GLY A 25 -13.43 -0.46 24.50
N ASP A 26 -12.99 0.05 23.34
CA ASP A 26 -11.70 -0.14 22.68
C ASP A 26 -11.34 -1.51 22.04
N ARG A 27 -11.33 -1.52 20.69
CA ARG A 27 -10.45 -2.33 19.82
C ARG A 27 -10.47 -3.85 19.98
N SER A 28 -11.59 -4.48 20.32
CA SER A 28 -11.68 -5.95 20.31
C SER A 28 -11.45 -6.61 18.94
N TRP A 29 -11.54 -5.84 17.84
CA TRP A 29 -11.35 -6.30 16.45
C TRP A 29 -9.91 -6.18 15.91
N ILE A 30 -9.06 -5.32 16.49
CA ILE A 30 -7.61 -5.28 16.23
C ILE A 30 -6.91 -5.99 17.38
N GLN A 31 -6.67 -7.28 17.20
CA GLN A 31 -5.83 -8.09 18.07
C GLN A 31 -4.53 -8.42 17.33
N ASN A 32 -3.47 -8.77 18.05
CA ASN A 32 -2.16 -9.05 17.44
C ASN A 32 -2.23 -10.13 16.33
N VAL A 33 -3.16 -11.08 16.49
CA VAL A 33 -3.43 -12.16 15.53
C VAL A 33 -4.15 -11.64 14.28
N THR A 34 -5.15 -10.74 14.42
CA THR A 34 -5.88 -10.17 13.27
C THR A 34 -5.03 -9.17 12.50
N LEU A 35 -4.12 -8.44 13.15
CA LEU A 35 -3.18 -7.53 12.50
C LEU A 35 -2.17 -8.27 11.62
N THR A 36 -1.55 -9.33 12.16
CA THR A 36 -0.62 -10.17 11.39
C THR A 36 -1.30 -10.82 10.18
N GLY A 37 -2.54 -11.30 10.37
CA GLY A 37 -3.35 -11.84 9.28
C GLY A 37 -3.66 -10.82 8.19
N ARG A 38 -3.97 -9.57 8.54
CA ARG A 38 -4.17 -8.46 7.59
C ARG A 38 -2.91 -8.18 6.78
N TRP A 39 -1.76 -8.14 7.43
CA TRP A 39 -0.48 -7.93 6.73
C TRP A 39 -0.19 -9.06 5.74
N GLN A 40 -0.37 -10.32 6.16
CA GLN A 40 -0.17 -11.48 5.29
C GLN A 40 -1.13 -11.46 4.10
N PHE A 41 -2.39 -11.11 4.32
CA PHE A 41 -3.37 -10.99 3.25
C PHE A 41 -3.02 -9.87 2.26
N MET A 42 -2.66 -8.68 2.76
CA MET A 42 -2.25 -7.56 1.91
C MET A 42 -1.00 -7.91 1.11
N GLU A 43 0.00 -8.54 1.73
CA GLU A 43 1.20 -8.99 1.04
C GLU A 43 0.88 -10.04 -0.03
N PHE A 44 0.03 -11.02 0.27
CA PHE A 44 -0.45 -11.99 -0.70
C PHE A 44 -1.16 -11.32 -1.89
N TYR A 45 -2.07 -10.39 -1.61
CA TYR A 45 -2.86 -9.73 -2.66
C TYR A 45 -1.99 -8.80 -3.54
N ILE A 46 -1.07 -8.05 -2.93
CA ILE A 46 -0.12 -7.19 -3.66
C ILE A 46 0.78 -8.06 -4.55
N PHE A 47 1.28 -9.18 -4.03
CA PHE A 47 2.08 -10.12 -4.82
C PHE A 47 1.26 -10.76 -5.94
N TYR A 48 0.02 -11.15 -5.67
CA TYR A 48 -0.90 -11.64 -6.70
C TYR A 48 -1.12 -10.61 -7.82
N LEU A 49 -1.32 -9.33 -7.49
CA LEU A 49 -1.45 -8.25 -8.47
C LEU A 49 -0.16 -8.07 -9.27
N TYR A 50 1.01 -8.10 -8.63
CA TYR A 50 2.29 -8.00 -9.28
C TYR A 50 2.51 -9.15 -10.30
N GLU A 51 2.17 -10.39 -9.94
CA GLU A 51 2.38 -11.55 -10.82
C GLU A 51 1.36 -11.63 -11.96
N ASN A 52 0.09 -11.32 -11.70
CA ASN A 52 -0.99 -11.55 -12.66
C ASN A 52 -1.40 -10.30 -13.44
N ASN A 53 -1.25 -9.12 -12.82
CA ASN A 53 -1.72 -7.84 -13.33
C ASN A 53 -0.69 -6.70 -13.13
N PRO A 54 0.61 -6.87 -13.46
CA PRO A 54 1.65 -5.88 -13.17
C PRO A 54 1.38 -4.52 -13.79
N GLN A 55 0.77 -4.49 -14.97
CA GLN A 55 0.43 -3.26 -15.68
C GLN A 55 -0.56 -2.38 -14.89
N GLU A 56 -1.41 -2.96 -14.04
CA GLU A 56 -2.32 -2.19 -13.19
C GLU A 56 -1.55 -1.37 -12.13
N LEU A 57 -0.41 -1.87 -11.66
CA LEU A 57 0.45 -1.14 -10.72
C LEU A 57 1.09 0.08 -11.38
N VAL A 58 1.55 -0.08 -12.62
CA VAL A 58 2.08 1.03 -13.44
C VAL A 58 0.97 2.03 -13.74
N ASN A 59 -0.20 1.56 -14.18
CA ASN A 59 -1.34 2.40 -14.50
C ASN A 59 -1.83 3.19 -13.27
N LEU A 60 -1.82 2.58 -12.08
CA LEU A 60 -2.12 3.26 -10.82
C LEU A 60 -1.18 4.46 -10.62
N ALA A 61 0.13 4.24 -10.70
CA ALA A 61 1.12 5.30 -10.50
C ALA A 61 0.96 6.44 -11.53
N LYS A 62 0.79 6.10 -12.80
CA LYS A 62 0.58 7.09 -13.87
C LYS A 62 -0.70 7.89 -13.69
N THR A 63 -1.80 7.21 -13.35
CA THR A 63 -3.11 7.83 -13.16
C THR A 63 -3.08 8.83 -12.01
N LEU A 64 -2.47 8.45 -10.89
CA LEU A 64 -2.41 9.29 -9.70
C LEU A 64 -1.48 10.50 -9.87
N THR A 65 -0.40 10.34 -10.63
CA THR A 65 0.69 11.34 -10.69
C THR A 65 0.75 12.10 -12.01
N ASN A 66 -0.19 11.83 -12.92
CA ASN A 66 -0.21 12.36 -14.29
C ASN A 66 1.10 12.07 -15.04
N ASP A 67 1.52 10.80 -15.00
CA ASP A 67 2.75 10.28 -15.63
C ASP A 67 4.01 11.07 -15.25
N SER A 68 4.14 11.44 -13.97
CA SER A 68 5.31 12.16 -13.46
C SER A 68 6.56 11.28 -13.48
N ASN A 69 7.72 11.94 -13.57
CA ASN A 69 9.05 11.30 -13.45
C ASN A 69 9.74 11.60 -12.12
N ASP A 70 9.09 12.35 -11.21
CA ASP A 70 9.65 12.65 -9.89
C ASP A 70 9.31 11.52 -8.91
N PRO A 71 10.28 10.67 -8.51
CA PRO A 71 10.02 9.54 -7.62
C PRO A 71 9.56 9.97 -6.22
N ILE A 72 9.95 11.15 -5.74
CA ILE A 72 9.54 11.65 -4.43
C ILE A 72 8.06 12.01 -4.50
N PHE A 73 7.68 12.82 -5.50
CA PHE A 73 6.29 13.18 -5.74
C PHE A 73 5.40 11.94 -5.95
N ILE A 74 5.84 10.98 -6.76
CA ILE A 74 5.10 9.75 -7.03
C ILE A 74 4.86 8.97 -5.73
N SER A 75 5.91 8.77 -4.94
CA SER A 75 5.81 8.04 -3.67
C SER A 75 4.86 8.73 -2.69
N GLN A 76 4.92 10.07 -2.60
CA GLN A 76 4.05 10.86 -1.73
C GLN A 76 2.58 10.73 -2.13
N ILE A 77 2.26 10.90 -3.41
CA ILE A 77 0.88 10.80 -3.91
C ILE A 77 0.30 9.41 -3.68
N ILE A 78 1.08 8.34 -3.94
CA ILE A 78 0.62 6.97 -3.69
C ILE A 78 0.38 6.76 -2.19
N VAL A 79 1.27 7.23 -1.32
CA VAL A 79 1.07 7.15 0.13
C VAL A 79 -0.22 7.87 0.56
N ASP A 80 -0.41 9.11 0.11
CA ASP A 80 -1.55 9.95 0.50
C ASP A 80 -2.89 9.41 -0.03
N GLN A 81 -2.87 8.67 -1.14
CA GLN A 81 -4.04 7.98 -1.66
C GLN A 81 -4.55 6.87 -0.72
N PHE A 82 -3.66 6.17 -0.03
CA PHE A 82 -4.00 5.04 0.86
C PHE A 82 -3.98 5.41 2.35
N ILE A 83 -3.37 6.54 2.70
CA ILE A 83 -3.33 7.09 4.06
C ILE A 83 -3.89 8.52 3.97
N PRO A 84 -5.21 8.73 4.17
CA PRO A 84 -5.86 10.03 3.94
C PRO A 84 -5.34 11.19 4.81
N LYS A 85 -4.72 10.87 5.95
CA LYS A 85 -4.07 11.86 6.83
C LYS A 85 -2.60 12.07 6.53
N GLY A 86 -2.06 11.38 5.53
CA GLY A 86 -0.64 11.34 5.22
C GLY A 86 0.21 10.69 6.32
N LEU A 87 1.51 10.68 6.10
CA LEU A 87 2.48 10.29 7.11
C LEU A 87 2.80 11.47 8.02
N GLN A 88 3.10 11.18 9.29
CA GLN A 88 3.25 12.21 10.32
C GLN A 88 4.56 13.00 10.25
N THR A 89 5.56 12.51 9.52
CA THR A 89 6.89 13.14 9.45
C THR A 89 7.48 13.11 8.03
N SER A 90 8.33 14.08 7.72
CA SER A 90 9.08 14.14 6.46
C SER A 90 9.96 12.91 6.25
N GLU A 91 10.60 12.42 7.31
CA GLU A 91 11.47 11.23 7.24
C GLU A 91 10.67 9.97 6.88
N ALA A 92 9.38 9.93 7.19
CA ALA A 92 8.52 8.82 6.79
C ALA A 92 8.26 8.83 5.27
N TYR A 93 8.05 10.00 4.67
CA TYR A 93 7.96 10.15 3.22
C TYR A 93 9.30 9.86 2.54
N GLU A 94 10.42 10.29 3.11
CA GLU A 94 11.76 9.96 2.59
C GLU A 94 12.00 8.45 2.55
N ARG A 95 11.61 7.72 3.62
CA ARG A 95 11.68 6.26 3.63
C ARG A 95 10.80 5.63 2.57
N ALA A 96 9.57 6.14 2.37
CA ALA A 96 8.68 5.67 1.32
C ALA A 96 9.31 5.88 -0.08
N ALA A 97 9.93 7.03 -0.32
CA ALA A 97 10.65 7.32 -1.55
C ALA A 97 11.86 6.40 -1.75
N VAL A 98 12.63 6.10 -0.70
CA VAL A 98 13.76 5.14 -0.78
C VAL A 98 13.27 3.74 -1.15
N ILE A 99 12.16 3.30 -0.57
CA ILE A 99 11.54 1.99 -0.88
C ILE A 99 11.03 1.97 -2.33
N PHE A 100 10.41 3.05 -2.78
CA PHE A 100 9.93 3.16 -4.15
C PHE A 100 11.08 3.09 -5.17
N LYS A 101 12.25 3.67 -4.86
CA LYS A 101 13.43 3.66 -5.74
C LYS A 101 14.21 2.34 -5.75
N TRP A 102 13.61 1.24 -5.30
CA TRP A 102 14.29 -0.05 -5.18
C TRP A 102 14.85 -0.56 -6.53
N GLU A 103 16.02 -1.22 -6.48
CA GLU A 103 16.83 -1.76 -7.60
C GLU A 103 17.27 -0.79 -8.71
N VAL A 104 16.88 0.49 -8.67
CA VAL A 104 17.35 1.48 -9.64
C VAL A 104 18.44 2.35 -9.02
N PRO A 105 19.66 2.37 -9.57
CA PRO A 105 20.73 3.23 -9.08
C PRO A 105 20.36 4.72 -9.14
N GLN A 106 20.81 5.49 -8.13
CA GLN A 106 20.47 6.91 -7.97
C GLN A 106 20.79 7.76 -9.22
N ASN A 107 21.85 7.42 -9.96
CA ASN A 107 22.27 8.17 -11.16
C ASN A 107 21.22 8.18 -12.28
N TYR A 108 20.32 7.20 -12.36
CA TYR A 108 19.23 7.19 -13.36
C TYR A 108 18.14 8.22 -13.03
N TYR A 109 17.94 8.50 -11.75
CA TYR A 109 17.04 9.56 -11.30
C TYR A 109 17.68 10.94 -11.50
N ASP A 110 18.96 11.07 -11.16
CA ASP A 110 19.69 12.35 -11.25
C ASP A 110 19.89 12.80 -12.70
N SER A 111 20.03 11.85 -13.64
CA SER A 111 20.15 12.13 -15.08
C SER A 111 18.82 12.37 -15.78
N GLY A 112 17.69 12.02 -15.14
CA GLY A 112 16.36 12.08 -15.73
C GLY A 112 16.04 10.93 -16.72
N ASP A 113 16.85 9.88 -16.75
CA ASP A 113 16.62 8.70 -17.60
C ASP A 113 15.46 7.84 -17.09
N TRP A 114 15.25 7.80 -15.77
CA TRP A 114 14.16 7.04 -15.16
C TRP A 114 12.79 7.69 -15.37
N ASN A 115 11.76 6.86 -15.60
CA ASN A 115 10.36 7.28 -15.72
C ASN A 115 9.42 6.09 -15.43
N LEU A 116 8.10 6.33 -15.41
CA LEU A 116 7.09 5.29 -15.15
C LEU A 116 6.93 4.21 -16.24
N ASN A 117 7.76 4.22 -17.29
CA ASN A 117 7.88 3.10 -18.25
C ASN A 117 9.12 2.23 -18.01
N TRP A 118 9.88 2.48 -16.93
CA TRP A 118 11.04 1.66 -16.58
C TRP A 118 10.61 0.22 -16.22
N GLU A 119 11.45 -0.77 -16.53
CA GLU A 119 11.15 -2.20 -16.41
C GLU A 119 10.91 -2.72 -14.98
N TYR A 120 11.14 -1.90 -13.97
CA TYR A 120 10.97 -2.26 -12.56
C TYR A 120 9.81 -1.52 -11.89
N VAL A 121 9.06 -0.68 -12.61
CA VAL A 121 8.05 0.21 -12.00
C VAL A 121 6.96 -0.60 -11.31
N GLU A 122 6.51 -1.71 -11.88
CA GLU A 122 5.55 -2.62 -11.26
C GLU A 122 6.04 -3.14 -9.90
N ALA A 123 7.32 -3.51 -9.79
CA ALA A 123 7.93 -3.98 -8.56
C ALA A 123 8.09 -2.84 -7.55
N GLN A 124 8.53 -1.67 -8.01
CA GLN A 124 8.68 -0.46 -7.20
C GLN A 124 7.36 -0.03 -6.57
N VAL A 125 6.26 -0.03 -7.34
CA VAL A 125 4.92 0.25 -6.85
C VAL A 125 4.45 -0.85 -5.88
N ALA A 126 4.65 -2.13 -6.20
CA ALA A 126 4.27 -3.23 -5.30
C ALA A 126 5.00 -3.14 -3.95
N LEU A 127 6.29 -2.81 -3.94
CA LEU A 127 7.08 -2.66 -2.73
C LEU A 127 6.62 -1.47 -1.88
N LEU A 128 6.26 -0.36 -2.53
CA LEU A 128 5.68 0.80 -1.84
C LEU A 128 4.32 0.44 -1.23
N LEU A 129 3.43 -0.22 -1.96
CA LEU A 129 2.14 -0.68 -1.44
C LEU A 129 2.31 -1.65 -0.26
N ARG A 130 3.28 -2.56 -0.35
CA ARG A 130 3.62 -3.47 0.75
C ARG A 130 4.08 -2.70 1.97
N HIS A 131 4.91 -1.67 1.80
CA HIS A 131 5.35 -0.80 2.89
C HIS A 131 4.19 -0.05 3.54
N ILE A 132 3.30 0.53 2.72
CA ILE A 132 2.09 1.23 3.16
C ILE A 132 1.18 0.28 3.94
N SER A 133 0.94 -0.93 3.43
CA SER A 133 0.05 -1.91 4.05
C SER A 133 0.47 -2.32 5.46
N ARG A 134 1.74 -2.12 5.83
CA ARG A 134 2.27 -2.44 7.16
C ARG A 134 2.26 -1.25 8.11
N GLN A 135 1.93 -0.05 7.64
CA GLN A 135 1.84 1.12 8.51
C GLN A 135 0.61 1.02 9.42
N PRO A 136 0.74 1.39 10.71
CA PRO A 136 -0.41 1.45 11.62
C PRO A 136 -1.53 2.33 11.08
N ASP A 137 -1.20 3.47 10.47
CA ASP A 137 -2.18 4.40 9.92
C ASP A 137 -3.04 3.77 8.82
N PHE A 138 -2.47 2.91 7.98
CA PHE A 138 -3.23 2.17 6.97
C PHE A 138 -4.20 1.14 7.59
N GLN A 139 -3.83 0.54 8.72
CA GLN A 139 -4.61 -0.52 9.39
C GLN A 139 -5.76 0.02 10.25
N LEU A 140 -5.75 1.33 10.54
CA LEU A 140 -6.72 2.01 11.41
C LEU A 140 -7.78 2.81 10.64
N ASN A 141 -7.62 2.94 9.33
CA ASN A 141 -8.58 3.57 8.42
C ASN A 141 -9.57 2.54 7.87
#